data_AF-A0A7H0IQI3-F1
#
_entry.id   AF-A0A7H0IQI3-F1
#
_cell.length_a   1.000
_cell.length_b   1.000
_cell.length_c   1.000
_cell.angle_alpha   90.00
_cell.angle_beta   90.00
_cell.angle_gamma   90.00
#
_symmetry.space_group_name_H-M   'P 1'
#
loop_
_entity.id
_entity.type
_entity.pdbx_description
1 polymer ?
#
loop_
_entity_poly.entity_id
_entity_poly.type
_entity_poly.pdbx_seq_one_letter_code
_entity_poly.pdbx_strand_id
1 'polypeptide(L)'
;MRLTADPDGPGHRVAGLLARRDAAAELGTRADAGDAYAAGLQAQLLAGHGDVDAAIAALRPRLHLATDLAGLLADLLAGQGQVDEAVRVLREAVDAGESGAPWLLADFLARHGREATAERLRARGLEPGAPLP
;
A
#
# COMPACT_ATOMS: atom_id res chain seq x y z
N MET A 1 23.50 -14.16 42.51
CA MET A 1 22.81 -14.65 41.30
C MET A 1 22.13 -13.46 40.64
N ARG A 2 22.79 -12.81 39.66
CA ARG A 2 22.20 -11.70 38.90
C ARG A 2 21.63 -12.29 37.61
N LEU A 3 20.30 -12.44 37.55
CA LEU A 3 19.58 -12.67 36.29
C LEU A 3 19.71 -11.38 35.48
N THR A 4 20.72 -11.30 34.60
CA THR A 4 20.68 -10.32 33.51
C THR A 4 19.52 -10.75 32.63
N ALA A 5 18.39 -10.07 32.75
CA ALA A 5 17.32 -10.19 31.78
C ALA A 5 17.93 -9.83 30.42
N ASP A 6 18.11 -10.84 29.58
CA ASP A 6 18.57 -10.65 28.21
C ASP A 6 17.47 -9.87 27.49
N PRO A 7 17.71 -8.61 27.08
CA PRO A 7 16.72 -7.80 26.37
C PRO A 7 16.37 -8.40 25.00
N ASP A 8 17.19 -9.33 24.49
CA ASP A 8 16.99 -10.10 23.25
C ASP A 8 16.49 -11.53 23.50
N GLY A 9 16.20 -11.87 24.76
CA GLY A 9 15.67 -13.17 25.16
C GLY A 9 14.32 -13.50 24.48
N PRO A 10 13.97 -14.78 24.31
CA PRO A 10 12.79 -15.21 23.57
C PRO A 10 11.47 -14.62 24.10
N GLY A 11 11.38 -14.33 25.41
CA GLY A 11 10.22 -13.65 26.01
C GLY A 11 10.05 -12.20 25.55
N HIS A 12 11.13 -11.44 25.37
CA HIS A 12 11.08 -10.06 24.85
C HIS A 12 10.69 -10.03 23.38
N ARG A 13 11.18 -10.99 22.59
CA ARG A 13 10.80 -11.14 21.18
C ARG A 13 9.31 -11.45 21.04
N VAL A 14 8.78 -12.39 21.83
CA VAL A 14 7.36 -12.74 21.79
C VAL A 14 6.48 -11.57 22.26
N ALA A 15 6.85 -10.88 23.34
CA ALA A 15 6.12 -9.70 23.80
C ALA A 15 6.11 -8.58 22.76
N GLY A 16 7.23 -8.32 22.09
CA GLY A 16 7.32 -7.33 21.00
C GLY A 16 6.47 -7.71 19.79
N LEU A 17 6.41 -8.98 19.42
CA LEU A 17 5.56 -9.46 18.32
C LEU A 17 4.07 -9.33 18.65
N LEU A 18 3.67 -9.65 19.89
CA LEU A 18 2.28 -9.50 20.35
C LEU A 18 1.84 -8.04 20.36
N ALA A 19 2.64 -7.15 20.96
CA ALA A 19 2.33 -5.73 21.00
C ALA A 19 2.16 -5.12 19.60
N ARG A 20 2.95 -5.56 18.62
CA ARG A 20 2.85 -5.09 17.23
C ARG A 20 1.64 -5.67 16.51
N ARG A 21 1.29 -6.93 16.76
CA ARG A 21 0.06 -7.54 16.25
C ARG A 21 -1.17 -6.82 16.79
N ASP A 22 -1.17 -6.49 18.08
CA ASP A 22 -2.26 -5.74 18.71
C ASP A 22 -2.39 -4.33 18.10
N ALA A 23 -1.26 -3.64 17.87
CA ALA A 23 -1.25 -2.34 17.21
C ALA A 23 -1.80 -2.41 15.77
N ALA A 24 -1.43 -3.44 14.99
CA ALA A 24 -1.98 -3.63 13.65
C ALA A 24 -3.49 -3.93 13.67
N ALA A 25 -3.98 -4.68 14.67
CA ALA A 25 -5.40 -4.96 14.84
C ALA A 25 -6.20 -3.69 15.23
N GLU A 26 -5.65 -2.84 16.10
CA GLU A 26 -6.26 -1.57 16.46
C GLU A 26 -6.36 -0.63 15.25
N LEU A 27 -5.28 -0.51 14.47
CA LEU A 27 -5.30 0.25 13.23
C LEU A 27 -6.30 -0.31 12.22
N GLY A 28 -6.44 -1.64 12.14
CA GLY A 28 -7.46 -2.27 11.31
C GLY A 28 -8.89 -1.91 11.73
N THR A 29 -9.16 -1.85 13.02
CA THR A 29 -10.48 -1.42 13.53
C THR A 29 -10.79 0.02 13.12
N ARG A 30 -9.81 0.92 13.22
CA ARG A 30 -9.96 2.31 12.76
C ARG A 30 -10.13 2.39 11.25
N ALA A 31 -9.36 1.61 10.51
CA ALA A 31 -9.46 1.52 9.05
C ALA A 31 -10.84 1.05 8.61
N ASP A 32 -11.43 0.07 9.31
CA ASP A 32 -12.80 -0.41 9.07
C ASP A 32 -13.86 0.65 9.41
N ALA A 33 -13.55 1.59 10.29
CA ALA A 33 -14.36 2.77 10.54
C ALA A 33 -14.17 3.90 9.50
N GLY A 34 -13.36 3.67 8.47
CA GLY A 34 -13.11 4.62 7.37
C GLY A 34 -11.86 5.50 7.54
N ASP A 35 -11.00 5.21 8.52
CA ASP A 35 -9.74 5.95 8.69
C ASP A 35 -8.68 5.49 7.68
N ALA A 36 -8.59 6.21 6.56
CA ALA A 36 -7.63 5.93 5.50
C ALA A 36 -6.17 5.96 5.99
N TYR A 37 -5.84 6.86 6.93
CA TYR A 37 -4.50 6.95 7.49
C TYR A 37 -4.17 5.71 8.32
N ALA A 38 -5.11 5.24 9.14
CA ALA A 38 -4.95 3.99 9.87
C ALA A 38 -4.82 2.78 8.92
N ALA A 39 -5.54 2.75 7.80
CA ALA A 39 -5.41 1.71 6.79
C ALA A 39 -3.98 1.64 6.21
N GLY A 40 -3.42 2.79 5.85
CA GLY A 40 -2.05 2.90 5.36
C GLY A 40 -1.01 2.45 6.39
N LEU A 41 -1.14 2.91 7.63
CA LEU A 41 -0.26 2.51 8.72
C LEU A 41 -0.36 1.02 9.05
N GLN A 42 -1.56 0.43 9.05
CA GLN A 42 -1.75 -1.01 9.25
C GLN A 42 -0.97 -1.79 8.19
N ALA A 43 -1.12 -1.42 6.92
CA ALA A 43 -0.47 -2.12 5.82
C ALA A 43 1.06 -1.96 5.85
N GLN A 44 1.57 -0.76 6.16
CA GLN A 44 3.00 -0.53 6.32
C GLN A 44 3.59 -1.34 7.48
N LEU A 45 2.88 -1.43 8.60
CA LEU A 45 3.28 -2.29 9.70
C LEU A 45 3.32 -3.75 9.24
N LEU A 46 2.25 -4.28 8.67
CA LEU A 46 2.21 -5.67 8.19
C LEU A 46 3.35 -5.98 7.20
N ALA A 47 3.56 -5.12 6.21
CA ALA A 47 4.64 -5.27 5.24
C ALA A 47 6.04 -5.18 5.89
N GLY A 48 6.24 -4.27 6.84
CA GLY A 48 7.48 -4.15 7.60
C GLY A 48 7.82 -5.38 8.46
N HIS A 49 6.83 -6.24 8.74
CA HIS A 49 7.03 -7.53 9.40
C HIS A 49 7.27 -8.69 8.43
N GLY A 50 7.25 -8.43 7.12
CA GLY A 50 7.33 -9.47 6.09
C GLY A 50 5.97 -10.08 5.72
N ASP A 51 4.88 -9.67 6.39
CA ASP A 51 3.52 -10.14 6.11
C ASP A 51 2.89 -9.32 4.96
N VAL A 52 3.57 -9.30 3.80
CA VAL A 52 3.16 -8.51 2.64
C VAL A 52 1.78 -8.93 2.13
N ASP A 53 1.47 -10.23 2.14
CA ASP A 53 0.15 -10.72 1.76
C ASP A 53 -0.97 -10.19 2.68
N ALA A 54 -0.70 -10.10 3.99
CA ALA A 54 -1.64 -9.53 4.94
C ALA A 54 -1.83 -8.03 4.71
N ALA A 55 -0.76 -7.29 4.39
CA ALA A 55 -0.82 -5.89 4.02
C ALA A 55 -1.70 -5.66 2.77
N ILE A 56 -1.47 -6.47 1.72
CA ILE A 56 -2.28 -6.47 0.49
C ILE A 56 -3.75 -6.75 0.80
N ALA A 57 -4.04 -7.80 1.57
CA ALA A 57 -5.39 -8.18 1.94
C ALA A 57 -6.10 -7.08 2.75
N ALA A 58 -5.37 -6.36 3.61
CA ALA A 58 -5.89 -5.26 4.40
C ALA A 58 -6.23 -4.01 3.55
N LEU A 59 -5.48 -3.75 2.47
CA LEU A 59 -5.69 -2.57 1.62
C LEU A 59 -6.82 -2.75 0.60
N ARG A 60 -6.95 -3.94 -0.01
CA ARG A 60 -7.91 -4.22 -1.09
C ARG A 60 -9.35 -3.72 -0.82
N PRO A 61 -9.97 -3.97 0.35
CA PRO A 61 -11.35 -3.51 0.58
C PRO A 61 -11.46 -1.99 0.82
N ARG A 62 -10.34 -1.30 1.00
CA ARG A 62 -10.27 0.08 1.53
C ARG A 62 -9.73 1.09 0.53
N LEU A 63 -9.49 0.69 -0.72
CA LEU A 63 -8.96 1.58 -1.77
C LEU A 63 -9.87 2.79 -2.05
N HIS A 64 -11.16 2.66 -1.78
CA HIS A 64 -12.15 3.74 -1.90
C HIS A 64 -12.00 4.85 -0.85
N LEU A 65 -11.20 4.65 0.20
CA LEU A 65 -11.02 5.64 1.26
C LEU A 65 -10.04 6.74 0.87
N ALA A 66 -9.02 6.42 0.05
CA ALA A 66 -8.04 7.39 -0.41
C ALA A 66 -7.21 6.83 -1.58
N THR A 67 -6.90 7.72 -2.54
CA THR A 67 -6.05 7.42 -3.70
C THR A 67 -4.67 6.87 -3.30
N ASP A 68 -4.10 7.37 -2.20
CA ASP A 68 -2.78 6.96 -1.71
C ASP A 68 -2.71 5.47 -1.33
N LEU A 69 -3.84 4.87 -0.95
CA LEU A 69 -3.92 3.45 -0.62
C LEU A 69 -3.74 2.56 -1.86
N ALA A 70 -4.19 3.02 -3.03
CA ALA A 70 -3.94 2.34 -4.30
C ALA A 70 -2.45 2.39 -4.68
N GLY A 71 -1.79 3.54 -4.42
CA GLY A 71 -0.34 3.67 -4.57
C GLY A 71 0.44 2.70 -3.69
N LEU A 72 0.11 2.65 -2.39
CA LEU A 72 0.72 1.73 -1.44
C LEU A 72 0.52 0.26 -1.84
N LEU A 73 -0.71 -0.12 -2.24
CA LEU A 73 -1.00 -1.47 -2.70
C LEU A 73 -0.18 -1.83 -3.95
N ALA A 74 -0.06 -0.90 -4.91
CA ALA A 74 0.72 -1.10 -6.11
C ALA A 74 2.21 -1.32 -5.82
N ASP A 75 2.80 -0.54 -4.91
CA ASP A 75 4.20 -0.71 -4.50
C ASP A 75 4.43 -2.08 -3.81
N LEU A 76 3.49 -2.52 -2.96
CA LEU A 76 3.57 -3.84 -2.31
C LEU A 76 3.49 -4.99 -3.34
N LEU A 77 2.57 -4.91 -4.29
CA LEU A 77 2.44 -5.88 -5.39
C LEU A 77 3.69 -5.91 -6.27
N ALA A 78 4.23 -4.73 -6.61
CA ALA A 78 5.46 -4.63 -7.39
C ALA A 78 6.66 -5.23 -6.67
N GLY A 79 6.76 -5.05 -5.34
CA GLY A 79 7.76 -5.70 -4.50
C GLY A 79 7.68 -7.22 -4.51
N GLN A 80 6.50 -7.79 -4.77
CA GLN A 80 6.29 -9.23 -4.97
C GLN A 80 6.48 -9.67 -6.45
N GLY A 81 6.93 -8.76 -7.33
CA GLY A 81 7.07 -9.02 -8.76
C GLY A 81 5.75 -9.01 -9.54
N GLN A 82 4.63 -8.65 -8.90
CA GLN A 82 3.29 -8.60 -9.50
C GLN A 82 3.01 -7.24 -10.15
N VAL A 83 3.91 -6.79 -11.03
CA VAL A 83 3.85 -5.46 -11.65
C VAL A 83 2.57 -5.25 -12.47
N ASP A 84 2.08 -6.27 -13.17
CA ASP A 84 0.86 -6.15 -13.97
C ASP A 84 -0.40 -5.96 -13.11
N GLU A 85 -0.47 -6.61 -11.95
CA GLU A 85 -1.57 -6.41 -10.99
C GLU A 85 -1.49 -5.03 -10.34
N ALA A 86 -0.28 -4.55 -10.04
CA ALA A 86 -0.07 -3.19 -9.53
C ALA A 86 -0.57 -2.12 -10.53
N VAL A 87 -0.27 -2.30 -11.83
CA VAL A 87 -0.80 -1.43 -12.90
C VAL A 87 -2.33 -1.50 -12.96
N ARG A 88 -2.92 -2.69 -12.80
CA ARG A 88 -4.38 -2.85 -12.80
C ARG A 88 -5.03 -2.07 -11.66
N VAL A 89 -4.53 -2.20 -10.44
CA VAL A 89 -5.02 -1.46 -9.27
C VAL A 89 -4.99 0.06 -9.52
N LEU A 90 -3.88 0.59 -10.04
CA LEU A 90 -3.75 2.01 -10.31
C LEU A 90 -4.66 2.48 -11.46
N ARG A 91 -4.91 1.63 -12.47
CA ARG A 91 -5.90 1.92 -13.52
C ARG A 91 -7.32 1.98 -12.99
N GLU A 92 -7.71 1.04 -12.13
CA GLU A 92 -9.04 1.05 -11.51
C GLU A 92 -9.26 2.34 -10.68
N ALA A 93 -8.21 2.84 -10.01
CA ALA A 93 -8.26 4.14 -9.33
C ALA A 93 -8.40 5.33 -10.31
N VAL A 94 -7.76 5.28 -11.48
CA VAL A 94 -7.95 6.29 -12.54
C VAL A 94 -9.39 6.25 -13.07
N ASP A 95 -9.92 5.06 -13.32
CA ASP A 95 -11.28 4.86 -13.85
C ASP A 95 -12.35 5.32 -12.84
N ALA A 96 -12.07 5.23 -11.54
CA ALA A 96 -12.91 5.78 -10.48
C ALA A 96 -12.91 7.32 -10.42
N GLY A 97 -12.05 8.00 -11.20
CA GLY A 97 -11.99 9.46 -11.27
C GLY A 97 -11.20 10.11 -10.13
N GLU A 98 -10.36 9.35 -9.44
CA GLU A 98 -9.52 9.85 -8.34
C GLU A 98 -8.49 10.87 -8.86
N SER A 99 -8.59 12.12 -8.38
CA SER A 99 -7.87 13.29 -8.90
C SER A 99 -6.33 13.15 -8.94
N GLY A 100 -5.75 12.20 -8.20
CA GLY A 100 -4.30 11.91 -8.19
C GLY A 100 -3.88 10.61 -8.89
N ALA A 101 -4.82 9.72 -9.21
CA ALA A 101 -4.51 8.39 -9.73
C ALA A 101 -3.76 8.40 -11.08
N PRO A 102 -4.04 9.31 -12.04
CA PRO A 102 -3.30 9.34 -13.31
C PRO A 102 -1.81 9.62 -13.12
N TRP A 103 -1.46 10.49 -12.17
CA TRP A 103 -0.08 10.80 -11.83
C TRP A 103 0.61 9.62 -11.15
N LEU A 104 -0.06 8.96 -10.20
CA LEU A 104 0.47 7.75 -9.56
C LEU A 104 0.73 6.63 -10.57
N LEU A 105 -0.21 6.38 -11.48
CA LEU A 105 -0.05 5.38 -12.53
C LEU A 105 1.13 5.71 -13.46
N ALA A 106 1.26 6.97 -13.87
CA ALA A 106 2.37 7.38 -14.73
C ALA A 106 3.73 7.28 -14.05
N ASP A 107 3.84 7.71 -12.79
CA ASP A 107 5.07 7.57 -11.99
C ASP A 107 5.44 6.10 -11.81
N PHE A 108 4.48 5.26 -11.41
CA PHE A 108 4.68 3.84 -11.23
C PHE A 108 5.19 3.16 -12.51
N LEU A 109 4.56 3.44 -13.65
CA LEU A 109 5.01 2.90 -14.95
C LEU A 109 6.42 3.36 -15.32
N ALA A 110 6.78 4.61 -15.03
CA ALA A 110 8.14 5.10 -15.28
C ALA A 110 9.17 4.35 -14.41
N ARG A 111 8.88 4.15 -13.12
CA ARG A 111 9.76 3.40 -12.20
C ARG A 111 9.94 1.93 -12.59
N HIS A 112 8.93 1.33 -13.23
CA HIS A 112 8.94 -0.09 -13.61
C HIS A 112 9.23 -0.34 -15.11
N GLY A 113 9.92 0.59 -15.78
CA GLY A 113 10.44 0.38 -17.14
C GLY A 113 9.38 0.37 -18.24
N ARG A 114 8.23 1.00 -17.99
CA ARG A 114 7.12 1.18 -18.95
C ARG A 114 7.01 2.65 -19.38
N GLU A 115 8.15 3.22 -19.75
CA GLU A 115 8.33 4.67 -19.99
C GLU A 115 7.46 5.20 -21.12
N ALA A 116 7.33 4.47 -22.24
CA ALA A 116 6.46 4.86 -23.35
C ALA A 116 4.95 4.87 -22.99
N THR A 117 4.55 4.17 -21.92
CA THR A 117 3.18 4.21 -21.39
C THR A 117 3.03 5.36 -20.38
N ALA A 118 4.05 5.60 -19.55
CA ALA A 118 4.10 6.72 -18.62
C ALA A 118 4.03 8.08 -19.34
N GLU A 119 4.78 8.26 -20.43
CA GLU A 119 4.77 9.51 -21.22
C GLU A 119 3.39 9.80 -21.81
N ARG A 120 2.71 8.78 -22.36
CA ARG A 120 1.36 8.93 -22.90
C ARG A 120 0.36 9.36 -21.81
N LEU A 121 0.48 8.83 -20.60
CA LEU A 121 -0.37 9.24 -19.49
C LEU A 121 -0.06 10.65 -18.99
N ARG A 122 1.23 11.05 -18.92
CA ARG A 122 1.61 12.42 -18.55
C ARG A 122 1.13 13.45 -19.57
N ALA A 123 1.33 13.17 -20.86
CA ALA A 123 0.85 14.02 -21.95
C ALA A 123 -0.67 14.20 -21.89
N ARG A 124 -1.40 13.21 -21.39
CA ARG A 124 -2.86 13.23 -21.32
C ARG A 124 -3.43 13.69 -19.98
N GLY A 125 -2.70 13.57 -18.87
CA GLY A 125 -3.05 14.23 -17.61
C GLY A 125 -2.82 15.74 -17.65
N LEU A 126 -1.94 16.21 -18.55
CA LEU A 126 -1.80 17.61 -18.92
C LEU A 126 -2.94 18.12 -19.84
N GLU A 127 -3.68 17.21 -20.49
CA GLU A 127 -4.88 17.51 -21.28
C GLU A 127 -6.13 17.24 -20.41
N PRO A 128 -6.80 18.27 -19.84
CA PRO A 128 -7.93 18.04 -18.95
C PRO A 128 -9.08 17.30 -19.67
N GLY A 129 -9.34 16.04 -19.27
CA GLY A 129 -10.61 15.35 -19.52
C GLY A 129 -10.68 14.26 -20.61
N ALA A 130 -9.56 13.72 -21.12
CA ALA A 130 -9.64 12.69 -22.18
C ALA A 130 -9.90 11.25 -21.64
N PRO A 131 -10.93 10.51 -22.13
CA PRO A 131 -11.31 9.18 -21.66
C PRO A 131 -10.37 8.05 -22.12
N LEU A 132 -10.16 7.00 -21.32
CA LEU A 132 -9.28 5.85 -21.62
C LEU A 132 -9.85 4.94 -22.74
N PRO A 133 -9.00 4.31 -23.60
CA PRO A 133 -9.43 3.38 -24.65
C PRO A 133 -9.85 2.01 -24.12
#